data_AF-A0A1G1YYI4-F1
#
_entry.id   AF-A0A1G1YYI4-F1
#
_cell.length_a   1.000
_cell.length_b   1.000
_cell.length_c   1.000
_cell.angle_alpha   90.00
_cell.angle_beta   90.00
_cell.angle_gamma   90.00
#
_symmetry.space_group_name_H-M   'P 1'
#
loop_
_entity.id
_entity.type
_entity.pdbx_description
1 polymer ?
#
loop_
_entity_poly.entity_id
_entity_poly.type
_entity_poly.pdbx_seq_one_letter_code
_entity_poly.pdbx_strand_id
1 'polypeptide(L)'
;MNEPVKRKSNLSQLLVYVMVFVIILGMVVTVVTVVFRFANQGTVSNQVTGELNTLLDKVQVLVNESSSVECFNKDCTSESGNDLKLRFADSAKDPTCIFLENGSVRVAQGPGSDGNKGCTSESEPLTPTGVTVYSLTFTKVEDAQGGTTVKTDAALAYSARDTRIDIFLIIGLFVVGLFLIRSILSESKQKRLLAEVNKKLDSANADLKNLNEHLEQRVAEQTVEVRRAYEVEKTARIQLEELDRAKDQFVLSTQHNLRTPLTIIKGYLATMKDDSSISAESRATLERMAQAADTLSKFMNELLQITELNVMNKNKEAKDI
;
A
#
# COMPACT_ATOMS: atom_id res chain seq x y z
N MET A 1 -18.40 7.66 -22.96
CA MET A 1 -17.56 7.17 -21.83
C MET A 1 -16.44 6.30 -22.40
N ASN A 2 -15.28 6.85 -22.72
CA ASN A 2 -14.17 6.08 -23.28
C ASN A 2 -12.82 6.69 -22.85
N GLU A 3 -12.50 6.64 -21.56
CA GLU A 3 -11.26 7.20 -21.00
C GLU A 3 -10.41 6.35 -20.02
N PRO A 4 -10.73 5.09 -19.63
CA PRO A 4 -9.84 4.35 -18.72
C PRO A 4 -8.65 3.68 -19.42
N VAL A 5 -8.69 3.47 -20.75
CA VAL A 5 -7.64 2.72 -21.47
C VAL A 5 -6.40 3.59 -21.75
N LYS A 6 -6.59 4.87 -22.06
CA LYS A 6 -5.50 5.82 -22.39
C LYS A 6 -4.57 6.10 -21.20
N ARG A 7 -5.10 6.02 -19.98
CA ARG A 7 -4.32 6.29 -18.75
C ARG A 7 -3.37 5.13 -18.38
N LYS A 8 -3.70 3.88 -18.78
CA LYS A 8 -2.82 2.71 -18.56
C LYS A 8 -1.61 2.70 -19.51
N SER A 9 -1.75 3.09 -20.78
CA SER A 9 -0.61 3.14 -21.71
C SER A 9 0.41 4.20 -21.32
N ASN A 10 -0.07 5.35 -20.85
CA ASN A 10 0.80 6.47 -20.44
C ASN A 10 1.66 6.10 -19.22
N LEU A 11 1.10 5.34 -18.27
CA LEU A 11 1.85 4.92 -17.08
C LEU A 11 2.95 3.92 -17.45
N SER A 12 2.65 2.91 -18.27
CA SER A 12 3.67 1.95 -18.74
C SER A 12 4.76 2.63 -19.58
N GLN A 13 4.39 3.61 -20.41
CA GLN A 13 5.35 4.36 -21.23
C GLN A 13 6.25 5.25 -20.36
N LEU A 14 5.69 5.94 -19.37
CA LEU A 14 6.46 6.74 -18.41
C LEU A 14 7.47 5.84 -17.65
N LEU A 15 7.05 4.63 -17.30
CA LEU A 15 7.87 3.65 -16.59
C LEU A 15 9.08 3.19 -17.41
N VAL A 16 8.87 2.90 -18.69
CA VAL A 16 9.94 2.56 -19.63
C VAL A 16 10.87 3.75 -19.83
N TYR A 17 10.33 4.97 -19.92
CA TYR A 17 11.13 6.19 -20.05
C TYR A 17 12.05 6.43 -18.85
N VAL A 18 11.55 6.25 -17.63
CA VAL A 18 12.35 6.41 -16.41
C VAL A 18 13.44 5.33 -16.31
N MET A 19 13.13 4.08 -16.64
CA MET A 19 14.13 2.99 -16.72
C MET A 19 15.24 3.31 -17.71
N VAL A 20 14.87 3.71 -18.94
CA VAL A 20 15.83 4.06 -19.99
C VAL A 20 16.66 5.27 -19.59
N PHE A 21 16.03 6.29 -18.97
CA PHE A 21 16.74 7.48 -18.50
C PHE A 21 17.79 7.14 -17.43
N VAL A 22 17.47 6.29 -16.45
CA VAL A 22 18.43 5.88 -15.40
C VAL A 22 19.61 5.11 -16.00
N ILE A 23 19.35 4.21 -16.96
CA ILE A 23 20.40 3.45 -17.65
C ILE A 23 21.31 4.37 -18.45
N ILE A 24 20.74 5.31 -19.21
CA ILE A 24 21.49 6.28 -20.01
C ILE A 24 22.32 7.18 -19.10
N LEU A 25 21.75 7.68 -18.00
CA LEU A 25 22.48 8.53 -17.06
C LEU A 25 23.67 7.80 -16.43
N GLY A 26 23.48 6.53 -16.04
CA GLY A 26 24.56 5.69 -15.51
C GLY A 26 25.67 5.42 -16.54
N MET A 27 25.30 5.18 -17.81
CA MET A 27 26.24 4.98 -18.90
C MET A 27 27.03 6.27 -19.19
N VAL A 28 26.36 7.42 -19.22
CA VAL A 28 27.00 8.73 -19.42
C VAL A 28 27.97 9.03 -18.30
N VAL A 29 27.58 8.83 -17.03
CA VAL A 29 28.48 9.03 -15.89
C VAL A 29 29.71 8.13 -16.02
N THR A 30 29.53 6.84 -16.33
CA THR A 30 30.64 5.90 -16.50
C THR A 30 31.59 6.33 -17.62
N VAL A 31 31.04 6.72 -18.78
CA VAL A 31 31.84 7.19 -19.91
C VAL A 31 32.59 8.47 -19.56
N VAL A 32 31.94 9.43 -18.90
CA VAL A 32 32.58 10.68 -18.46
C VAL A 32 33.71 10.40 -17.49
N THR A 33 33.53 9.50 -16.51
CA THR A 33 34.60 9.14 -15.56
C THR A 33 35.78 8.46 -16.27
N VAL A 34 35.50 7.56 -17.22
CA VAL A 34 36.54 6.89 -18.03
C VAL A 34 37.28 7.90 -18.90
N VAL A 35 36.57 8.76 -19.62
CA VAL A 35 37.17 9.81 -20.46
C VAL A 35 37.97 10.78 -19.60
N PHE A 36 37.48 11.16 -18.44
CA PHE A 36 38.19 12.03 -17.51
C PHE A 36 39.48 11.38 -17.00
N ARG A 37 39.47 10.07 -16.70
CA ARG A 37 40.70 9.33 -16.36
C ARG A 37 41.70 9.30 -17.51
N PHE A 38 41.24 9.01 -18.73
CA PHE A 38 42.11 8.99 -19.92
C PHE A 38 42.67 10.37 -20.26
N ALA A 39 41.84 11.41 -20.19
CA ALA A 39 42.26 12.79 -20.38
C ALA A 39 43.30 13.19 -19.32
N ASN A 40 43.06 12.87 -18.04
CA ASN A 40 44.03 13.13 -16.99
C ASN A 40 45.32 12.34 -17.17
N GLN A 41 45.30 11.09 -17.67
CA GLN A 41 46.55 10.36 -17.94
C GLN A 41 47.41 11.07 -19.00
N GLY A 42 46.79 11.63 -20.05
CA GLY A 42 47.48 12.45 -21.04
C GLY A 42 48.01 13.78 -20.48
N THR A 43 47.23 14.46 -19.63
CA THR A 43 47.63 15.73 -18.99
C THR A 43 48.71 15.53 -17.93
N VAL A 44 48.66 14.45 -17.14
CA VAL A 44 49.64 14.12 -16.10
C VAL A 44 51.03 13.91 -16.72
N SER A 45 51.14 13.25 -17.87
CA SER A 45 52.45 13.06 -18.53
C SER A 45 53.06 14.38 -19.01
N ASN A 46 52.25 15.26 -19.62
CA ASN A 46 52.73 16.57 -20.09
C ASN A 46 53.05 17.51 -18.91
N GLN A 47 52.26 17.46 -17.84
CA GLN A 47 52.46 18.25 -16.64
C GLN A 47 53.69 17.77 -15.86
N VAL A 48 53.88 16.46 -15.68
CA VAL A 48 55.08 15.89 -15.04
C VAL A 48 56.35 16.25 -15.80
N THR A 49 56.31 16.25 -17.13
CA THR A 49 57.47 16.66 -17.96
C THR A 49 57.78 18.15 -17.80
N GLY A 50 56.75 19.01 -17.74
CA GLY A 50 56.93 20.45 -17.49
C GLY A 50 57.47 20.77 -16.09
N GLU A 51 56.99 20.06 -15.07
CA GLU A 51 57.48 20.22 -13.69
C GLU A 51 58.90 19.68 -13.51
N LEU A 52 59.25 18.57 -14.17
CA LEU A 52 60.63 18.08 -14.23
C LEU A 52 61.56 19.13 -14.84
N ASN A 53 61.17 19.74 -15.97
CA ASN A 53 61.99 20.77 -16.61
C ASN A 53 62.15 22.01 -15.71
N THR A 54 61.12 22.39 -14.94
CA THR A 54 61.18 23.51 -13.99
C THR A 54 62.13 23.20 -12.83
N LEU A 55 62.11 21.98 -12.32
CA LEU A 55 63.07 21.52 -11.31
C LEU A 55 64.51 21.55 -11.86
N LEU A 56 64.73 20.99 -13.05
CA LEU A 56 66.04 20.97 -13.70
C LEU A 56 66.59 22.38 -13.93
N ASP A 57 65.74 23.32 -14.37
CA ASP A 57 66.13 24.71 -14.57
C ASP A 57 66.53 25.39 -13.25
N LYS A 58 65.73 25.23 -12.18
CA LYS A 58 66.06 25.77 -10.85
C LYS A 58 67.37 25.23 -10.31
N VAL A 59 67.62 23.93 -10.44
CA VAL A 59 68.88 23.30 -10.03
C VAL A 59 70.04 23.84 -10.86
N GLN A 60 69.88 23.97 -12.18
CA GLN A 60 70.91 24.47 -13.06
C GLN A 60 71.27 25.94 -12.76
N VAL A 61 70.27 26.78 -12.46
CA VAL A 61 70.48 28.17 -12.01
C VAL A 61 71.32 28.20 -10.74
N LEU A 62 70.98 27.39 -9.73
CA LEU A 62 71.75 27.32 -8.49
C LEU A 62 73.19 26.84 -8.72
N VAL A 63 73.40 25.86 -9.60
CA VAL A 63 74.74 25.39 -9.98
C VAL A 63 75.54 26.50 -10.68
N ASN A 64 74.92 27.25 -11.59
CA ASN A 64 75.58 28.33 -12.32
C ASN A 64 75.92 29.54 -11.44
N GLU A 65 75.08 29.86 -10.44
CA GLU A 65 75.35 30.93 -9.48
C GLU A 65 76.37 30.53 -8.39
N SER A 66 76.61 29.23 -8.23
CA SER A 66 77.56 28.74 -7.24
C SER A 66 79.01 29.09 -7.61
N SER A 67 79.82 29.39 -6.60
CA SER A 67 81.26 29.64 -6.75
C SER A 67 82.05 28.35 -6.95
N SER A 68 81.59 27.25 -6.35
CA SER A 68 82.12 25.92 -6.59
C SER A 68 81.13 24.83 -6.18
N VAL A 69 81.21 23.68 -6.84
CA VAL A 69 80.50 22.46 -6.46
C VAL A 69 81.41 21.66 -5.53
N GLU A 70 80.98 21.45 -4.28
CA GLU A 70 81.79 20.78 -3.27
C GLU A 70 81.74 19.26 -3.43
N CYS A 71 80.52 18.67 -3.51
CA CYS A 71 80.34 17.25 -3.83
C CYS A 71 78.88 16.84 -4.11
N PHE A 72 78.68 15.57 -4.50
CA PHE A 72 77.42 14.97 -4.96
C PHE A 72 76.85 13.87 -4.05
N ASN A 73 77.45 13.62 -2.89
CA ASN A 73 76.97 12.63 -1.92
C ASN A 73 77.35 13.06 -0.50
N LYS A 74 76.68 12.51 0.52
CA LYS A 74 76.89 12.77 1.95
C LYS A 74 78.35 12.65 2.41
N ASP A 75 79.13 11.76 1.79
CA ASP A 75 80.53 11.48 2.14
C ASP A 75 81.54 11.93 1.05
N CYS A 76 81.09 12.59 -0.02
CA CYS A 76 81.91 13.15 -1.09
C CYS A 76 82.94 12.18 -1.75
N THR A 77 82.62 10.88 -1.84
CA THR A 77 83.54 9.86 -2.39
C THR A 77 83.31 9.53 -3.87
N SER A 78 82.28 10.09 -4.50
CA SER A 78 81.83 9.73 -5.85
C SER A 78 81.54 10.95 -6.70
N GLU A 79 81.81 10.85 -8.01
CA GLU A 79 81.49 11.86 -9.02
C GLU A 79 79.98 11.92 -9.36
N SER A 80 79.18 11.06 -8.72
CA SER A 80 77.73 11.08 -8.76
C SER A 80 77.10 10.71 -7.41
N GLY A 81 75.89 11.20 -7.15
CA GLY A 81 75.12 10.83 -5.97
C GLY A 81 73.83 11.63 -5.81
N ASN A 82 73.14 11.46 -4.69
CA ASN A 82 71.76 11.92 -4.51
C ASN A 82 71.64 13.31 -3.84
N ASP A 83 72.76 13.83 -3.32
CA ASP A 83 72.81 15.07 -2.53
C ASP A 83 73.84 16.01 -3.15
N LEU A 84 73.45 17.22 -3.54
CA LEU A 84 74.36 18.21 -4.13
C LEU A 84 74.72 19.28 -3.11
N LYS A 85 76.00 19.54 -2.90
CA LYS A 85 76.49 20.63 -2.05
C LYS A 85 77.23 21.69 -2.86
N LEU A 86 76.76 22.92 -2.75
CA LEU A 86 77.24 24.08 -3.50
C LEU A 86 77.78 25.15 -2.56
N ARG A 87 78.87 25.80 -2.98
CA ARG A 87 79.45 26.97 -2.31
C ARG A 87 79.00 28.25 -2.98
N PHE A 88 78.69 29.27 -2.20
CA PHE A 88 78.29 30.58 -2.70
C PHE A 88 79.17 31.69 -2.11
N ALA A 89 79.32 32.80 -2.84
CA ALA A 89 80.01 33.98 -2.33
C ALA A 89 79.21 34.70 -1.23
N ASP A 90 77.88 34.57 -1.26
CA ASP A 90 76.97 35.09 -0.24
C ASP A 90 76.96 34.17 0.99
N SER A 91 77.44 34.68 2.13
CA SER A 91 77.52 33.92 3.38
C SER A 91 76.17 33.46 3.93
N ALA A 92 75.06 34.07 3.52
CA ALA A 92 73.72 33.61 3.90
C ALA A 92 73.30 32.33 3.15
N LYS A 93 73.85 32.12 1.95
CA LYS A 93 73.55 30.96 1.08
C LYS A 93 74.65 29.90 1.12
N ASP A 94 75.79 30.20 1.72
CA ASP A 94 76.94 29.30 1.79
C ASP A 94 76.95 28.49 3.10
N PRO A 95 76.91 27.14 3.07
CA PRO A 95 76.69 26.26 1.92
C PRO A 95 75.20 26.09 1.56
N THR A 96 74.92 25.78 0.29
CA THR A 96 73.57 25.38 -0.18
C THR A 96 73.56 23.88 -0.48
N CYS A 97 72.66 23.14 0.15
CA CYS A 97 72.49 21.70 -0.06
C CYS A 97 71.16 21.41 -0.76
N ILE A 98 71.19 20.56 -1.79
CA ILE A 98 70.01 20.03 -2.47
C ILE A 98 69.95 18.53 -2.24
N PHE A 99 68.83 18.02 -1.76
CA PHE A 99 68.69 16.59 -1.43
C PHE A 99 67.25 16.11 -1.61
N LEU A 100 67.09 14.79 -1.70
CA LEU A 100 65.80 14.12 -1.74
C LEU A 100 65.38 13.69 -0.33
N GLU A 101 64.22 14.16 0.14
CA GLU A 101 63.66 13.77 1.44
C GLU A 101 62.15 13.55 1.32
N ASN A 102 61.66 12.40 1.80
CA ASN A 102 60.24 12.03 1.79
C ASN A 102 59.54 12.19 0.42
N GLY A 103 60.27 11.92 -0.67
CA GLY A 103 59.75 12.02 -2.03
C GLY A 103 59.66 13.45 -2.59
N SER A 104 60.26 14.44 -1.92
CA SER A 104 60.34 15.83 -2.37
C SER A 104 61.81 16.26 -2.46
N VAL A 105 62.21 16.91 -3.57
CA VAL A 105 63.52 17.57 -3.64
C VAL A 105 63.45 18.85 -2.82
N ARG A 106 64.39 19.02 -1.90
CA ARG A 106 64.46 20.17 -0.99
C ARG A 106 65.81 20.88 -1.10
N VAL A 107 65.82 22.17 -0.80
CA VAL A 107 67.02 23.01 -0.71
C VAL A 107 67.16 23.57 0.69
N ALA A 108 68.36 23.51 1.24
CA ALA A 108 68.72 24.12 2.54
C ALA A 108 69.89 25.09 2.32
N GLN A 109 69.78 26.31 2.84
CA GLN A 109 70.75 27.39 2.62
C GLN A 109 71.34 27.87 3.95
N GLY A 110 72.67 27.97 4.00
CA GLY A 110 73.41 28.48 5.16
C GLY A 110 73.93 27.37 6.09
N PRO A 111 74.88 27.70 6.98
CA PRO A 111 75.59 26.73 7.79
C PRO A 111 74.68 26.14 8.88
N GLY A 112 74.74 24.83 9.06
CA GLY A 112 73.95 24.14 10.06
C GLY A 112 74.60 22.88 10.60
N SER A 113 74.06 22.40 11.73
CA SER A 113 74.56 21.27 12.49
C SER A 113 73.91 19.93 12.13
N ASP A 114 73.32 19.80 10.93
CA ASP A 114 72.82 18.50 10.47
C ASP A 114 74.02 17.63 10.07
N GLY A 115 74.29 16.63 10.92
CA GLY A 115 75.58 15.96 11.14
C GLY A 115 76.07 15.08 10.00
N ASN A 116 76.24 15.67 8.81
CA ASN A 116 77.13 15.29 7.70
C ASN A 116 76.87 16.13 6.43
N LYS A 117 75.79 16.94 6.36
CA LYS A 117 75.50 17.80 5.19
C LYS A 117 76.11 19.20 5.31
N GLY A 118 76.35 19.66 6.53
CA GLY A 118 76.93 20.99 6.80
C GLY A 118 76.01 22.17 6.46
N CYS A 119 74.75 21.91 6.13
CA CYS A 119 73.71 22.90 5.85
C CYS A 119 72.69 22.96 7.01
N THR A 120 71.88 24.03 7.03
CA THR A 120 70.76 24.19 7.97
C THR A 120 69.75 23.03 7.90
N SER A 121 69.06 22.76 9.02
CA SER A 121 67.93 21.82 9.09
C SER A 121 66.64 22.38 8.49
N GLU A 122 66.58 23.70 8.29
CA GLU A 122 65.44 24.35 7.65
C GLU A 122 65.58 24.26 6.13
N SER A 123 64.67 23.54 5.48
CA SER A 123 64.72 23.30 4.04
C SER A 123 63.42 23.69 3.37
N GLU A 124 63.53 24.23 2.15
CA GLU A 124 62.40 24.60 1.30
C GLU A 124 62.20 23.56 0.19
N PRO A 125 60.95 23.16 -0.11
CA PRO A 125 60.70 22.24 -1.22
C PRO A 125 60.91 22.93 -2.57
N LEU A 126 61.78 22.36 -3.41
CA LEU A 126 61.94 22.75 -4.82
C LEU A 126 60.87 22.14 -5.73
N THR A 127 60.18 21.11 -5.24
CA THR A 127 59.10 20.38 -5.93
C THR A 127 57.73 20.85 -5.47
N PRO A 128 56.74 21.03 -6.38
CA PRO A 128 55.38 21.40 -6.01
C PRO A 128 54.59 20.25 -5.38
N THR A 129 53.55 20.58 -4.62
CA THR A 129 52.65 19.62 -3.96
C THR A 129 51.93 18.71 -4.96
N GLY A 130 52.07 17.39 -4.78
CA GLY A 130 51.38 16.37 -5.59
C GLY A 130 52.30 15.56 -6.52
N VAL A 131 53.57 15.94 -6.62
CA VAL A 131 54.61 15.18 -7.33
C VAL A 131 55.50 14.44 -6.33
N THR A 132 55.75 13.16 -6.58
CA THR A 132 56.67 12.34 -5.78
C THR A 132 57.89 11.99 -6.62
N VAL A 133 59.08 12.31 -6.11
CA VAL A 133 60.37 12.02 -6.72
C VAL A 133 60.89 10.69 -6.14
N TYR A 134 61.14 9.71 -7.01
CA TYR A 134 61.59 8.37 -6.63
C TYR A 134 63.10 8.25 -6.63
N SER A 135 63.76 8.94 -7.55
CA SER A 135 65.21 9.00 -7.64
C SER A 135 65.65 10.39 -8.07
N LEU A 136 66.78 10.82 -7.53
CA LEU A 136 67.48 12.04 -7.89
C LEU A 136 68.96 11.71 -7.88
N THR A 137 69.64 11.90 -9.00
CA THR A 137 71.09 11.67 -9.13
C THR A 137 71.72 12.86 -9.83
N PHE A 138 72.73 13.43 -9.20
CA PHE A 138 73.59 14.44 -9.77
C PHE A 138 74.89 13.78 -10.24
N THR A 139 75.41 14.17 -11.40
CA THR A 139 76.67 13.64 -11.96
C THR A 139 77.51 14.80 -12.50
N LYS A 140 78.81 14.82 -12.16
CA LYS A 140 79.75 15.78 -12.74
C LYS A 140 80.05 15.43 -14.20
N VAL A 141 79.95 16.41 -15.10
CA VAL A 141 80.31 16.27 -16.50
C VAL A 141 81.30 17.39 -16.87
N GLU A 142 82.51 17.01 -17.23
CA GLU A 142 83.51 17.95 -17.76
C GLU A 142 83.31 18.07 -19.28
N ASP A 143 83.05 19.30 -19.74
CA ASP A 143 82.92 19.58 -21.18
C ASP A 143 84.30 19.56 -21.86
N ALA A 144 84.33 19.34 -23.17
CA ALA A 144 85.55 19.29 -23.99
C ALA A 144 86.36 20.61 -23.96
N GLN A 145 85.76 21.69 -23.49
CA GLN A 145 86.38 23.01 -23.29
C GLN A 145 86.86 23.26 -21.84
N GLY A 146 86.81 22.24 -20.96
CA GLY A 146 87.27 22.33 -19.57
C GLY A 146 86.27 22.94 -18.59
N GLY A 147 85.03 23.18 -19.00
CA GLY A 147 83.95 23.63 -18.11
C GLY A 147 83.36 22.47 -17.30
N THR A 148 83.10 22.67 -16.01
CA THR A 148 82.37 21.69 -15.19
C THR A 148 80.86 21.97 -15.27
N THR A 149 80.09 20.99 -15.70
CA THR A 149 78.62 21.01 -15.70
C THR A 149 78.07 19.90 -14.81
N VAL A 150 76.84 20.06 -14.31
CA VAL A 150 76.18 19.07 -13.45
C VAL A 150 74.98 18.50 -14.20
N LYS A 151 75.04 17.21 -14.52
CA LYS A 151 73.90 16.48 -15.07
C LYS A 151 72.99 16.05 -13.92
N THR A 152 71.70 16.36 -14.03
CA THR A 152 70.67 15.97 -13.05
C THR A 152 69.72 14.97 -13.68
N ASP A 153 69.69 13.74 -13.18
CA ASP A 153 68.76 12.69 -13.58
C ASP A 153 67.73 12.50 -12.45
N ALA A 154 66.45 12.73 -12.74
CA ALA A 154 65.36 12.60 -11.75
C ALA A 154 64.20 11.77 -12.32
N ALA A 155 63.66 10.86 -11.51
CA ALA A 155 62.45 10.11 -11.82
C ALA A 155 61.31 10.58 -10.92
N LEU A 156 60.25 11.11 -11.53
CA LEU A 156 59.06 11.58 -10.82
C LEU A 156 57.82 10.79 -11.23
N ALA A 157 56.90 10.59 -10.29
CA ALA A 157 55.53 10.21 -10.61
C ALA A 157 54.53 11.12 -9.89
N TYR A 158 53.38 11.29 -10.53
CA TYR A 158 52.27 12.03 -9.96
C TYR A 158 51.39 11.06 -9.15
N SER A 159 51.03 11.45 -7.93
CA SER A 159 50.09 10.65 -7.13
C SER A 159 48.68 10.82 -7.71
N ALA A 160 48.24 9.85 -8.50
CA ALA A 160 46.89 9.85 -9.06
C ALA A 160 45.83 9.84 -7.94
N ARG A 161 44.75 10.61 -8.16
CA ARG A 161 43.61 10.78 -7.25
C ARG A 161 43.00 9.43 -6.85
N ASP A 162 42.60 9.30 -5.57
CA ASP A 162 42.11 8.05 -4.97
C ASP A 162 40.92 7.44 -5.73
N THR A 163 41.13 6.25 -6.30
CA THR A 163 40.17 5.50 -7.11
C THR A 163 38.98 4.97 -6.29
N ARG A 164 39.04 5.01 -4.96
CA ARG A 164 37.96 4.55 -4.08
C ARG A 164 36.70 5.41 -4.21
N ILE A 165 36.84 6.72 -4.41
CA ILE A 165 35.70 7.65 -4.49
C ILE A 165 34.81 7.32 -5.71
N ASP A 166 35.42 6.99 -6.85
CA ASP A 166 34.69 6.63 -8.07
C ASP A 166 33.85 5.36 -7.89
N ILE A 167 34.39 4.36 -7.18
CA ILE A 167 33.70 3.09 -6.93
C ILE A 167 32.47 3.31 -6.04
N PHE A 168 32.57 4.13 -4.99
CA PHE A 168 31.44 4.45 -4.11
C PHE A 168 30.32 5.17 -4.85
N LEU A 169 30.64 6.10 -5.77
CA LEU A 169 29.63 6.79 -6.58
C LEU A 169 28.87 5.84 -7.51
N ILE A 170 29.57 4.90 -8.15
CA ILE A 170 28.96 3.90 -9.04
C ILE A 170 28.04 2.97 -8.24
N ILE A 171 28.51 2.46 -7.10
CA ILE A 171 27.70 1.59 -6.23
C ILE A 171 26.48 2.35 -5.72
N GLY A 172 26.64 3.61 -5.31
CA GLY A 172 25.53 4.47 -4.87
C GLY A 172 24.46 4.63 -5.94
N LEU A 173 24.85 4.92 -7.19
CA LEU A 173 23.92 5.00 -8.32
C LEU A 173 23.17 3.68 -8.57
N PHE A 174 23.86 2.54 -8.46
CA PHE A 174 23.24 1.23 -8.66
C PHE A 174 22.21 0.90 -7.57
N VAL A 175 22.53 1.20 -6.31
CA VAL A 175 21.61 1.02 -5.17
C VAL A 175 20.37 1.90 -5.31
N VAL A 176 20.54 3.16 -5.70
CA VAL A 176 19.42 4.07 -5.96
C VAL A 176 18.56 3.54 -7.11
N GLY A 177 19.17 3.05 -8.19
CA GLY A 177 18.46 2.41 -9.30
C GLY A 177 17.61 1.21 -8.86
N LEU A 178 18.19 0.29 -8.08
CA LEU A 178 17.46 -0.87 -7.54
C LEU A 178 16.30 -0.48 -6.62
N PHE A 179 16.48 0.57 -5.80
CA PHE A 179 15.43 1.08 -4.93
C PHE A 179 14.26 1.66 -5.74
N LEU A 180 14.55 2.45 -6.77
CA LEU A 180 13.53 3.00 -7.67
C LEU A 180 12.76 1.89 -8.39
N ILE A 181 13.44 0.87 -8.90
CA ILE A 181 12.81 -0.29 -9.55
C ILE A 181 11.86 -1.00 -8.58
N ARG A 182 12.30 -1.25 -7.34
CA ARG A 182 11.45 -1.88 -6.30
C ARG A 182 10.23 -1.03 -5.97
N SER A 183 10.42 0.27 -5.78
CA SER A 183 9.35 1.22 -5.44
C SER A 183 8.27 1.29 -6.52
N ILE A 184 8.66 1.14 -7.79
CA ILE A 184 7.69 1.17 -8.90
C ILE A 184 6.95 -0.17 -9.03
N LEU A 185 7.62 -1.30 -8.80
CA LEU A 185 6.99 -2.62 -8.84
C LEU A 185 5.93 -2.78 -7.73
N SER A 186 6.11 -2.17 -6.55
CA SER A 186 5.11 -2.23 -5.47
C SER A 186 3.80 -1.54 -5.82
N GLU A 187 3.86 -0.41 -6.54
CA GLU A 187 2.67 0.36 -6.91
C GLU A 187 1.73 -0.43 -7.84
N SER A 188 2.31 -1.30 -8.67
CA SER A 188 1.54 -2.16 -9.58
C SER A 188 0.71 -3.22 -8.85
N LYS A 189 1.19 -3.72 -7.69
CA LYS A 189 0.47 -4.72 -6.89
C LYS A 189 -0.72 -4.10 -6.17
N GLN A 190 -0.56 -2.90 -5.60
CA GLN A 190 -1.64 -2.17 -4.93
C GLN A 190 -2.83 -1.91 -5.86
N LYS A 191 -2.57 -1.50 -7.11
CA LYS A 191 -3.64 -1.24 -8.09
C LYS A 191 -4.41 -2.52 -8.48
N ARG A 192 -3.74 -3.68 -8.51
CA ARG A 192 -4.39 -4.97 -8.78
C ARG A 192 -5.27 -5.42 -7.62
N LEU A 193 -4.79 -5.28 -6.38
CA LEU A 193 -5.57 -5.63 -5.19
C LEU A 193 -6.81 -4.75 -5.07
N LEU A 194 -6.67 -3.43 -5.30
CA LEU A 194 -7.80 -2.51 -5.29
C LEU A 194 -8.84 -2.86 -6.36
N ALA A 195 -8.41 -3.24 -7.55
CA ALA A 195 -9.31 -3.68 -8.61
C ALA A 195 -10.03 -4.99 -8.26
N GLU A 196 -9.36 -5.93 -7.60
CA GLU A 196 -9.98 -7.18 -7.13
C GLU A 196 -11.02 -6.92 -6.03
N VAL A 197 -10.68 -6.08 -5.05
CA VAL A 197 -11.60 -5.71 -3.96
C VAL A 197 -12.82 -4.98 -4.51
N ASN A 198 -12.63 -4.01 -5.42
CA ASN A 198 -13.76 -3.34 -6.08
C ASN A 198 -14.62 -4.31 -6.87
N LYS A 199 -14.03 -5.25 -7.62
CA LYS A 199 -14.78 -6.27 -8.34
C LYS A 199 -15.60 -7.17 -7.40
N LYS A 200 -15.04 -7.56 -6.24
CA LYS A 200 -15.77 -8.32 -5.22
C LYS A 200 -16.90 -7.52 -4.61
N LEU A 201 -16.68 -6.22 -4.35
CA LEU A 201 -17.70 -5.32 -3.84
C LEU A 201 -18.85 -5.15 -4.84
N ASP A 202 -18.53 -4.99 -6.13
CA ASP A 202 -19.53 -4.89 -7.20
C ASP A 202 -20.37 -6.17 -7.33
N SER A 203 -19.72 -7.35 -7.27
CA SER A 203 -20.42 -8.64 -7.26
C SER A 203 -21.34 -8.78 -6.06
N ALA A 204 -20.84 -8.49 -4.85
CA ALA A 204 -21.62 -8.59 -3.62
C ALA A 204 -22.80 -7.61 -3.60
N ASN A 205 -22.61 -6.39 -4.12
CA ASN A 205 -23.70 -5.42 -4.27
C ASN A 205 -24.74 -5.87 -5.30
N ALA A 206 -24.33 -6.48 -6.41
CA ALA A 206 -25.25 -7.05 -7.38
C ALA A 206 -26.06 -8.22 -6.79
N ASP A 207 -25.40 -9.09 -6.03
CA ASP A 207 -26.04 -10.22 -5.34
C ASP A 207 -27.04 -9.73 -4.27
N LEU A 208 -26.66 -8.72 -3.47
CA LEU A 208 -27.56 -8.08 -2.49
C LEU A 208 -28.77 -7.46 -3.16
N LYS A 209 -28.58 -6.78 -4.30
CA LYS A 209 -29.67 -6.18 -5.05
C LYS A 209 -30.63 -7.25 -5.57
N ASN A 210 -30.12 -8.32 -6.16
CA ASN A 210 -30.93 -9.43 -6.65
C ASN A 210 -31.69 -10.12 -5.50
N LEU A 211 -31.03 -10.33 -4.35
CA LEU A 211 -31.66 -10.93 -3.18
C LEU A 211 -32.76 -10.04 -2.61
N ASN A 212 -32.55 -8.71 -2.57
CA ASN A 212 -33.56 -7.78 -2.11
C ASN A 212 -34.77 -7.74 -3.06
N GLU A 213 -34.55 -7.70 -4.38
CA GLU A 213 -35.63 -7.78 -5.38
C GLU A 213 -36.43 -9.08 -5.25
N HIS A 214 -35.76 -10.23 -5.04
CA HIS A 214 -36.42 -11.51 -4.81
C HIS A 214 -37.18 -11.57 -3.47
N LEU A 215 -36.64 -10.98 -2.41
CA LEU A 215 -37.30 -10.89 -1.11
C LEU A 215 -38.54 -10.01 -1.19
N GLU A 216 -38.44 -8.84 -1.82
CA GLU A 216 -39.57 -7.94 -2.05
C GLU A 216 -40.68 -8.62 -2.86
N GLN A 217 -40.31 -9.38 -3.91
CA GLN A 217 -41.27 -10.16 -4.69
C GLN A 217 -41.96 -11.24 -3.84
N ARG A 218 -41.20 -12.02 -3.04
CA ARG A 218 -41.77 -13.06 -2.17
C ARG A 218 -42.67 -12.48 -1.10
N VAL A 219 -42.28 -11.37 -0.49
CA VAL A 219 -43.10 -10.67 0.52
C VAL A 219 -44.38 -10.15 -0.12
N ALA A 220 -44.32 -9.58 -1.32
CA ALA A 220 -45.52 -9.13 -2.03
C ALA A 220 -46.46 -10.30 -2.37
N GLU A 221 -45.92 -11.42 -2.85
CA GLU A 221 -46.68 -12.63 -3.16
C GLU A 221 -47.35 -13.22 -1.91
N GLN A 222 -46.60 -13.40 -0.83
CA GLN A 222 -47.14 -13.89 0.45
C GLN A 222 -48.18 -12.94 1.05
N THR A 223 -47.99 -11.63 0.91
CA THR A 223 -48.95 -10.64 1.41
C THR A 223 -50.27 -10.75 0.64
N VAL A 224 -50.23 -10.99 -0.67
CA VAL A 224 -51.43 -11.21 -1.49
C VAL A 224 -52.14 -12.50 -1.08
N GLU A 225 -51.40 -13.59 -0.89
CA GLU A 225 -51.98 -14.87 -0.45
C GLU A 225 -52.63 -14.77 0.93
N VAL A 226 -51.94 -14.19 1.91
CA VAL A 226 -52.46 -13.98 3.27
C VAL A 226 -53.71 -13.11 3.23
N ARG A 227 -53.69 -12.01 2.47
CA ARG A 227 -54.87 -11.14 2.33
C ARG A 227 -56.05 -11.87 1.69
N ARG A 228 -55.80 -12.71 0.69
CA ARG A 228 -56.85 -13.52 0.04
C ARG A 228 -57.43 -14.54 1.02
N ALA A 229 -56.58 -15.25 1.76
CA ALA A 229 -57.02 -16.21 2.78
C ALA A 229 -57.87 -15.52 3.86
N TYR A 230 -57.43 -14.34 4.32
CA TYR A 230 -58.16 -13.53 5.29
C TYR A 230 -59.54 -13.10 4.78
N GLU A 231 -59.67 -12.63 3.54
CA GLU A 231 -60.99 -12.23 2.99
C GLU A 231 -61.92 -13.44 2.81
N VAL A 232 -61.39 -14.61 2.43
CA VAL A 232 -62.16 -15.86 2.35
C VAL A 232 -62.65 -16.28 3.74
N GLU A 233 -61.76 -16.30 4.74
CA GLU A 233 -62.10 -16.63 6.12
C GLU A 233 -63.15 -15.68 6.68
N LYS A 234 -62.96 -14.36 6.47
CA LYS A 234 -63.91 -13.32 6.89
C LYS A 234 -65.28 -13.52 6.24
N THR A 235 -65.32 -13.81 4.94
CA THR A 235 -66.59 -14.05 4.23
C THR A 235 -67.28 -15.31 4.75
N ALA A 236 -66.53 -16.39 4.95
CA ALA A 236 -67.07 -17.64 5.51
C ALA A 236 -67.62 -17.43 6.93
N ARG A 237 -66.93 -16.63 7.76
CA ARG A 237 -67.40 -16.27 9.11
C ARG A 237 -68.70 -15.49 9.06
N ILE A 238 -68.81 -14.48 8.20
CA ILE A 238 -70.05 -13.69 8.04
C ILE A 238 -71.21 -14.60 7.61
N GLN A 239 -70.98 -15.47 6.62
CA GLN A 239 -72.00 -16.42 6.17
C GLN A 239 -72.43 -17.40 7.27
N LEU A 240 -71.49 -17.86 8.09
CA LEU A 240 -71.78 -18.74 9.23
C LEU A 240 -72.63 -18.01 10.28
N GLU A 241 -72.31 -16.75 10.59
CA GLU A 241 -73.07 -15.92 11.53
C GLU A 241 -74.49 -15.63 10.99
N GLU A 242 -74.64 -15.35 9.69
CA GLU A 242 -75.95 -15.18 9.04
C GLU A 242 -76.78 -16.47 9.07
N LEU A 243 -76.18 -17.61 8.74
CA LEU A 243 -76.84 -18.92 8.79
C LEU A 243 -77.29 -19.26 10.20
N ASP A 244 -76.46 -18.99 11.19
CA ASP A 244 -76.76 -19.27 12.59
C ASP A 244 -77.91 -18.39 13.11
N ARG A 245 -77.94 -17.10 12.72
CA ARG A 245 -79.10 -16.22 12.98
C ARG A 245 -80.36 -16.70 12.29
N ALA A 246 -80.27 -17.12 11.03
CA ALA A 246 -81.42 -17.64 10.28
C ALA A 246 -81.96 -18.94 10.89
N LYS A 247 -81.07 -19.81 11.37
CA LYS A 247 -81.41 -21.03 12.12
C LYS A 247 -82.16 -20.70 13.40
N ASP A 248 -81.63 -19.78 14.20
CA ASP A 248 -82.26 -19.36 15.46
C ASP A 248 -83.65 -18.75 15.20
N GLN A 249 -83.79 -17.88 14.19
CA GLN A 249 -85.07 -17.31 13.78
C GLN A 249 -86.07 -18.36 13.26
N PHE A 250 -85.61 -19.34 12.48
CA PHE A 250 -86.44 -20.43 11.96
C PHE A 250 -87.01 -21.29 13.10
N VAL A 251 -86.19 -21.64 14.09
CA VAL A 251 -86.62 -22.43 15.25
C VAL A 251 -87.67 -21.66 16.06
N LEU A 252 -87.42 -20.39 16.37
CA LEU A 252 -88.36 -19.53 17.12
C LEU A 252 -89.71 -19.38 16.39
N SER A 253 -89.68 -19.10 15.07
CA SER A 253 -90.88 -18.93 14.25
C SER A 253 -91.69 -20.22 14.15
N THR A 254 -91.03 -21.35 13.88
CA THR A 254 -91.69 -22.66 13.77
C THR A 254 -92.38 -23.04 15.07
N GLN A 255 -91.75 -22.79 16.22
CA GLN A 255 -92.34 -23.08 17.52
C GLN A 255 -93.59 -22.23 17.80
N HIS A 256 -93.55 -20.93 17.52
CA HIS A 256 -94.73 -20.08 17.67
C HIS A 256 -95.90 -20.58 16.81
N ASN A 257 -95.62 -20.92 15.56
CA ASN A 257 -96.62 -21.40 14.61
C ASN A 257 -97.16 -22.79 14.97
N LEU A 258 -96.40 -23.63 15.67
CA LEU A 258 -96.86 -24.93 16.17
C LEU A 258 -97.59 -24.83 17.52
N ARG A 259 -97.28 -23.83 18.36
CA ARG A 259 -97.90 -23.65 19.68
C ARG A 259 -99.38 -23.32 19.54
N THR A 260 -99.74 -22.49 18.58
CA THR A 260 -101.13 -22.09 18.31
C THR A 260 -102.04 -23.28 17.97
N PRO A 261 -101.77 -24.10 16.94
CA PRO A 261 -102.60 -25.26 16.63
C PRO A 261 -102.58 -26.30 17.76
N LEU A 262 -101.45 -26.48 18.46
CA LEU A 262 -101.39 -27.40 19.60
C LEU A 262 -102.27 -26.91 20.77
N THR A 263 -102.32 -25.61 21.03
CA THR A 263 -103.19 -24.98 22.03
C THR A 263 -104.66 -25.18 21.65
N ILE A 264 -105.00 -25.02 20.36
CA ILE A 264 -106.34 -25.27 19.83
C ILE A 264 -106.73 -26.73 20.00
N ILE A 265 -105.86 -27.68 19.64
CA ILE A 265 -106.09 -29.12 19.80
C ILE A 265 -106.30 -29.47 21.29
N LYS A 266 -105.45 -28.96 22.18
CA LYS A 266 -105.61 -29.16 23.63
C LYS A 266 -106.93 -28.59 24.15
N GLY A 267 -107.35 -27.42 23.65
CA GLY A 267 -108.64 -26.81 23.99
C GLY A 267 -109.83 -27.69 23.57
N TYR A 268 -109.85 -28.17 22.33
CA TYR A 268 -110.89 -29.09 21.86
C TYR A 268 -110.91 -30.41 22.63
N LEU A 269 -109.74 -31.00 22.90
CA LEU A 269 -109.63 -32.23 23.69
C LEU A 269 -110.15 -32.03 25.12
N ALA A 270 -109.91 -30.86 25.74
CA ALA A 270 -110.44 -30.52 27.05
C ALA A 270 -111.97 -30.38 27.04
N THR A 271 -112.53 -29.64 26.08
CA THR A 271 -113.99 -29.49 25.93
C THR A 271 -114.69 -30.83 25.68
N MET A 272 -114.09 -31.68 24.83
CA MET A 272 -114.62 -33.03 24.59
C MET A 272 -114.54 -33.89 25.85
N LYS A 273 -113.49 -33.76 26.67
CA LYS A 273 -113.35 -34.53 27.92
C LYS A 273 -114.46 -34.22 28.94
N ASP A 274 -114.95 -32.98 28.96
CA ASP A 274 -115.99 -32.50 29.89
C ASP A 274 -117.42 -32.89 29.48
N ASP A 275 -117.62 -33.48 28.29
CA ASP A 275 -118.94 -33.94 27.83
C ASP A 275 -119.33 -35.29 28.48
N SER A 276 -120.43 -35.27 29.24
CA SER A 276 -120.98 -36.44 29.93
C SER A 276 -121.59 -37.50 29.00
N SER A 277 -121.77 -37.22 27.71
CA SER A 277 -122.38 -38.13 26.72
C SER A 277 -121.40 -39.12 26.07
N ILE A 278 -120.11 -39.02 26.38
CA ILE A 278 -119.04 -39.82 25.74
C ILE A 278 -118.83 -41.18 26.42
N SER A 279 -118.61 -42.24 25.61
CA SER A 279 -118.35 -43.60 26.11
C SER A 279 -117.01 -43.71 26.87
N ALA A 280 -116.90 -44.69 27.77
CA ALA A 280 -115.69 -44.94 28.55
C ALA A 280 -114.44 -45.21 27.68
N GLU A 281 -114.61 -45.89 26.54
CA GLU A 281 -113.55 -46.18 25.58
C GLU A 281 -113.07 -44.93 24.82
N SER A 282 -113.99 -44.06 24.40
CA SER A 282 -113.68 -42.78 23.78
C SER A 282 -112.99 -41.83 24.76
N ARG A 283 -113.37 -41.85 26.05
CA ARG A 283 -112.70 -41.07 27.10
C ARG A 283 -111.25 -41.50 27.30
N ALA A 284 -110.97 -42.81 27.34
CA ALA A 284 -109.61 -43.33 27.41
C ALA A 284 -108.75 -42.94 26.19
N THR A 285 -109.37 -42.87 25.01
CA THR A 285 -108.71 -42.42 23.76
C THR A 285 -108.40 -40.92 23.79
N LEU A 286 -109.35 -40.09 24.22
CA LEU A 286 -109.15 -38.64 24.41
C LEU A 286 -108.04 -38.35 25.43
N GLU A 287 -107.96 -39.14 26.51
CA GLU A 287 -106.91 -39.01 27.52
C GLU A 287 -105.52 -39.29 26.96
N ARG A 288 -105.38 -40.31 26.10
CA ARG A 288 -104.13 -40.59 25.38
C ARG A 288 -103.75 -39.47 24.41
N MET A 289 -104.71 -38.93 23.67
CA MET A 289 -104.49 -37.79 22.76
C MET A 289 -104.06 -36.53 23.52
N ALA A 290 -104.68 -36.26 24.67
CA ALA A 290 -104.31 -35.14 25.54
C ALA A 290 -102.89 -35.29 26.10
N GLN A 291 -102.53 -36.49 26.59
CA GLN A 291 -101.17 -36.78 27.06
C GLN A 291 -100.12 -36.63 25.94
N ALA A 292 -100.43 -37.06 24.72
CA ALA A 292 -99.55 -36.88 23.57
C ALA A 292 -99.36 -35.39 23.22
N ALA A 293 -100.45 -34.60 23.22
CA ALA A 293 -100.39 -33.16 22.99
C ALA A 293 -99.59 -32.41 24.07
N ASP A 294 -99.72 -32.82 25.34
CA ASP A 294 -98.92 -32.28 26.45
C ASP A 294 -97.44 -32.61 26.33
N THR A 295 -97.12 -33.86 25.95
CA THR A 295 -95.73 -34.30 25.73
C THR A 295 -95.09 -33.49 24.61
N LEU A 296 -95.80 -33.31 23.49
CA LEU A 296 -95.32 -32.50 22.37
C LEU A 296 -95.14 -31.02 22.78
N SER A 297 -96.05 -30.48 23.59
CA SER A 297 -95.94 -29.11 24.09
C SER A 297 -94.73 -28.92 24.99
N LYS A 298 -94.42 -29.88 25.86
CA LYS A 298 -93.22 -29.86 26.71
C LYS A 298 -91.94 -29.89 25.86
N PHE A 299 -91.85 -30.81 24.92
CA PHE A 299 -90.69 -30.92 24.01
C PHE A 299 -90.45 -29.63 23.23
N MET A 300 -91.51 -29.00 22.72
CA MET A 300 -91.41 -27.71 22.05
C MET A 300 -90.89 -26.60 22.98
N ASN A 301 -91.34 -26.56 24.23
CA ASN A 301 -90.91 -25.55 25.20
C ASN A 301 -89.45 -25.78 25.66
N GLU A 302 -89.01 -27.03 25.79
CA GLU A 302 -87.61 -27.36 26.10
C GLU A 302 -86.67 -26.95 24.96
N LEU A 303 -87.05 -27.22 23.70
CA LEU A 303 -86.29 -26.78 22.53
C LEU A 303 -86.18 -25.25 22.45
N LEU A 304 -87.23 -24.52 22.87
CA LEU A 304 -87.23 -23.05 22.93
C LEU A 304 -86.20 -22.54 23.93
N GLN A 305 -86.22 -23.09 25.14
CA GLN A 305 -85.31 -22.68 26.22
C GLN A 305 -83.84 -22.84 25.80
N ILE A 306 -83.49 -23.94 25.12
CA ILE A 306 -82.13 -24.15 24.61
C ILE A 306 -81.75 -23.09 23.58
N THR A 307 -82.66 -22.75 22.68
CA THR A 307 -82.42 -21.74 21.64
C THR A 307 -82.27 -20.33 22.23
N GLU A 308 -83.14 -19.95 23.18
CA GLU A 308 -83.07 -18.65 23.87
C GLU A 308 -81.79 -18.53 24.71
N LEU A 309 -81.40 -19.58 25.42
CA LEU A 309 -80.14 -19.60 26.18
C LEU A 309 -78.92 -19.45 25.27
N ASN A 310 -78.89 -20.13 24.13
CA ASN A 310 -77.81 -20.00 23.15
C ASN A 310 -77.70 -18.57 22.59
N VAL A 311 -78.83 -17.92 22.31
CA VAL A 311 -78.86 -16.51 21.85
C VAL A 311 -78.36 -15.57 22.95
N MET A 312 -78.81 -15.77 24.20
CA MET A 312 -78.35 -14.95 25.34
C MET A 312 -76.86 -15.11 25.62
N ASN A 313 -76.32 -16.34 25.51
CA ASN A 313 -74.91 -16.60 25.76
C ASN A 313 -74.01 -15.95 24.69
N LYS A 314 -74.41 -16.03 23.40
CA LYS A 314 -73.71 -15.32 22.30
C LYS A 314 -73.63 -13.81 22.51
N ASN A 315 -74.71 -13.20 23.01
CA ASN A 315 -74.74 -11.75 23.28
C ASN A 315 -73.87 -11.33 24.47
N LYS A 316 -73.58 -12.25 25.39
CA LYS A 316 -72.70 -11.99 26.54
C LYS A 316 -71.23 -12.02 26.12
N GLU A 317 -70.84 -13.01 25.32
CA GLU A 317 -69.48 -13.14 24.77
C GLU A 317 -69.11 -11.97 23.84
N ALA A 318 -70.08 -11.44 23.08
CA ALA A 318 -69.87 -10.26 22.23
C ALA A 318 -69.69 -8.93 22.99
N LYS A 319 -69.94 -8.90 24.31
CA LYS A 319 -69.87 -7.70 25.15
C LYS A 319 -68.60 -7.63 26.00
N ASP A 320 -67.89 -8.74 26.13
CA ASP A 320 -66.65 -8.90 26.92
C ASP A 320 -65.37 -8.88 26.05
N ILE A 321 -65.49 -8.57 24.74
CA ILE A 321 -64.40 -8.36 23.77
C ILE A 321 -64.42 -6.89 23.33
#